data_AF-A0A848PC46-F1
#
_entry.id   AF-A0A848PC46-F1
#
_cell.length_a   1.000
_cell.length_b   1.000
_cell.length_c   1.000
_cell.angle_alpha   90.00
_cell.angle_beta   90.00
_cell.angle_gamma   90.00
#
_symmetry.space_group_name_H-M   'P 1'
#
loop_
_entity.id
_entity.type
_entity.pdbx_description
1 polymer ?
#
loop_
_entity_poly.entity_id
_entity_poly.type
_entity_poly.pdbx_seq_one_letter_code
_entity_poly.pdbx_strand_id
1 'polypeptide(L)' 'MNAPKTEGMQFAGFQTTDAAKAHRTQHGGWIFVSDEGGSTWFAPAFTPSAIFTHHVTKGLSGKLI' A
#
# COMPACT_ATOMS: atom_id res chain seq x y z
N MET A 1 5.06 16.07 25.14
CA MET A 1 4.26 16.21 23.90
C MET A 1 4.01 14.81 23.39
N ASN A 2 2.79 14.31 23.51
CA ASN A 2 2.44 12.98 22.99
C ASN A 2 2.37 13.10 21.47
N ALA A 3 3.34 12.51 20.76
CA ALA A 3 3.22 12.33 19.33
C ALA A 3 1.89 11.58 19.06
N PRO A 4 1.09 12.00 18.07
CA PRO A 4 -0.07 11.20 17.69
C PRO A 4 0.46 9.82 17.32
N LYS A 5 0.09 8.80 18.10
CA LYS A 5 0.28 7.41 17.66
C LYS A 5 -0.42 7.33 16.32
N THR A 6 0.32 7.06 15.26
CA THR A 6 -0.21 6.83 13.92
C THR A 6 -0.92 5.47 13.91
N GLU A 7 -1.90 5.30 14.78
CA GLU A 7 -2.88 4.23 14.73
C GLU A 7 -3.84 4.60 13.60
N GLY A 8 -3.60 4.10 12.38
CA GLY A 8 -4.69 4.06 11.41
C GLY A 8 -4.36 3.99 9.93
N MET A 9 -3.13 4.31 9.47
CA MET A 9 -2.81 4.11 8.05
C MET A 9 -2.32 2.69 7.80
N GLN A 10 -3.28 1.78 7.65
CA GLN A 10 -3.05 0.40 7.22
C GLN A 10 -2.68 0.32 5.73
N PHE A 11 -3.14 1.27 4.92
CA PHE A 11 -2.81 1.40 3.51
C PHE A 11 -2.94 2.87 3.05
N ALA A 12 -2.30 3.20 1.93
CA ALA A 12 -2.35 4.54 1.32
C ALA A 12 -2.28 4.44 -0.21
N GLY A 13 -3.11 5.23 -0.90
CA GLY A 13 -3.14 5.32 -2.36
C GLY A 13 -2.17 6.38 -2.90
N PHE A 14 -1.55 6.09 -4.03
CA PHE A 14 -0.59 6.94 -4.72
C PHE A 14 -0.89 6.99 -6.21
N GLN A 15 -0.73 8.16 -6.81
CA GLN A 15 -0.92 8.36 -8.24
C GLN A 15 0.17 7.68 -9.08
N THR A 16 1.38 7.56 -8.53
CA THR A 16 2.53 6.92 -9.19
C THR A 16 3.17 5.87 -8.30
N THR A 17 3.72 4.83 -8.93
CA THR A 17 4.49 3.80 -8.23
C THR A 17 5.73 4.38 -7.55
N ASP A 18 6.31 5.45 -8.10
CA ASP A 18 7.50 6.09 -7.52
C ASP A 18 7.18 6.77 -6.18
N ALA A 19 6.06 7.46 -6.07
CA ALA A 19 5.59 8.03 -4.81
C ALA A 19 5.31 6.94 -3.76
N ALA A 20 4.71 5.81 -4.17
CA ALA A 20 4.51 4.66 -3.29
C ALA A 20 5.84 4.04 -2.82
N LYS A 21 6.84 3.95 -3.71
CA LYS A 21 8.19 3.47 -3.36
C LYS A 21 8.89 4.40 -2.39
N ALA A 22 8.83 5.72 -2.60
CA ALA A 22 9.38 6.70 -1.68
C ALA A 22 8.77 6.56 -0.27
N HIS A 23 7.45 6.36 -0.20
CA HIS A 23 6.75 6.09 1.07
C HIS A 23 7.19 4.75 1.70
N ARG A 24 7.25 3.67 0.92
CA ARG A 24 7.74 2.36 1.39
C ARG A 24 9.15 2.42 1.95
N THR A 25 10.05 3.21 1.36
CA THR A 25 11.42 3.37 1.88
C THR A 25 11.44 3.88 3.33
N GLN A 26 10.45 4.67 3.73
CA GLN A 26 10.35 5.24 5.08
C GLN A 26 9.55 4.33 6.05
N HIS A 27 8.59 3.56 5.53
CA HIS A 27 7.61 2.82 6.34
C HIS A 27 7.66 1.29 6.21
N GLY A 28 8.50 0.75 5.32
CA GLY A 28 8.49 -0.67 4.94
C GLY A 28 7.21 -1.05 4.19
N GLY A 29 6.89 -2.35 4.17
CA GLY A 29 5.61 -2.86 3.67
C GLY A 29 5.62 -3.24 2.19
N TRP A 30 4.43 -3.26 1.60
CA TRP A 30 4.17 -3.79 0.26
C TRP A 30 3.52 -2.74 -0.62
N ILE A 31 3.75 -2.78 -1.93
CA ILE A 31 3.05 -1.93 -2.88
C ILE A 31 2.32 -2.81 -3.88
N PHE A 32 1.01 -2.62 -4.00
CA PHE A 32 0.23 -3.13 -5.11
C PHE A 32 0.23 -2.09 -6.24
N VAL A 33 0.70 -2.47 -7.42
CA VAL A 33 0.67 -1.67 -8.64
C VAL A 33 -0.46 -2.17 -9.51
N SER A 34 -1.48 -1.34 -9.73
CA SER A 34 -2.62 -1.66 -10.58
C SER A 34 -2.26 -1.47 -12.05
N ASP A 35 -2.69 -2.39 -12.90
CA ASP A 35 -2.55 -2.26 -14.36
C ASP A 35 -3.47 -1.16 -14.92
N GLU A 36 -4.55 -0.81 -14.20
CA GLU A 36 -5.47 0.30 -14.54
C GLU A 36 -4.89 1.67 -14.19
N GLY A 37 -3.74 1.71 -13.50
CA GLY A 37 -3.07 2.93 -13.07
C GLY A 37 -3.14 3.15 -11.55
N GLY A 38 -2.13 3.86 -11.04
CA GLY A 38 -1.97 4.11 -9.61
C GLY A 38 -1.28 2.97 -8.86
N SER A 39 -1.03 3.20 -7.58
CA SER A 39 -0.39 2.22 -6.70
C SER A 39 -0.90 2.38 -5.27
N THR A 40 -1.07 1.27 -4.57
CA THR A 40 -1.50 1.28 -3.16
C THR A 40 -0.40 0.67 -2.30
N TRP A 41 0.08 1.43 -1.33
CA TRP A 41 0.97 0.94 -0.30
C TRP A 41 0.16 0.28 0.82
N PHE A 42 0.69 -0.79 1.39
CA PHE A 42 0.16 -1.49 2.55
C PHE A 42 1.23 -1.63 3.63
N ALA A 43 0.81 -1.47 4.87
CA ALA A 43 1.70 -1.62 6.03
C ALA A 43 2.31 -3.03 6.09
N PRO A 44 3.50 -3.20 6.72
CA PRO A 44 4.17 -4.50 6.86
C PRO A 44 3.33 -5.60 7.53
N ALA A 45 2.30 -5.22 8.29
CA ALA A 45 1.39 -6.16 8.94
C ALA A 45 0.51 -6.96 7.95
N PHE A 46 0.39 -6.51 6.70
CA PHE A 46 -0.35 -7.22 5.67
C PHE A 46 0.47 -8.37 5.06
N THR A 47 -0.21 -9.48 4.77
CA THR A 47 0.33 -10.55 3.92
C THR A 47 -0.05 -10.32 2.46
N PRO A 48 0.73 -10.81 1.49
CA PRO A 48 0.38 -10.73 0.07
C PRO A 48 -1.04 -11.23 -0.23
N SER A 49 -1.43 -12.38 0.34
CA SER A 49 -2.78 -12.93 0.15
C SER A 49 -3.87 -12.00 0.68
N ALA A 50 -3.68 -11.41 1.87
CA ALA A 50 -4.62 -10.43 2.41
C ALA A 50 -4.74 -9.21 1.50
N ILE A 51 -3.62 -8.74 0.93
CA ILE A 51 -3.59 -7.63 -0.01
C ILE A 51 -4.40 -7.94 -1.26
N PHE A 52 -4.24 -9.11 -1.90
CA PHE A 52 -5.02 -9.44 -3.11
C PHE A 52 -6.54 -9.59 -2.85
N THR A 53 -6.93 -9.89 -1.61
CA THR A 53 -8.35 -9.97 -1.22
C THR A 53 -8.92 -8.65 -0.67
N HIS A 54 -8.07 -7.63 -0.47
CA HIS A 54 -8.47 -6.35 0.11
C HIS A 54 -9.44 -5.59 -0.81
N HIS A 55 -10.42 -4.86 -0.27
CA HIS A 55 -11.43 -4.21 -1.10
C HIS A 55 -10.85 -3.20 -2.12
N VAL A 56 -9.66 -2.64 -1.87
CA VAL A 56 -9.02 -1.64 -2.76
C VAL A 56 -8.29 -2.25 -3.95
N THR A 57 -8.04 -3.56 -3.92
CA THR A 57 -7.32 -4.31 -4.97
C THR A 57 -8.18 -5.43 -5.54
N LYS A 58 -9.24 -5.82 -4.83
CA LYS A 58 -10.19 -6.83 -5.27
C LYS A 58 -10.83 -6.42 -6.60
N GLY A 59 -10.64 -7.28 -7.61
CA GLY A 59 -11.15 -7.04 -8.96
C GLY A 59 -10.19 -6.25 -9.85
N LEU A 60 -9.08 -5.74 -9.31
CA LEU A 60 -8.01 -5.12 -10.10
C LEU A 60 -6.98 -6.17 -10.51
N SER A 61 -6.45 -6.02 -11.73
CA SER A 61 -5.24 -6.73 -12.15
C SER A 61 -4.01 -5.90 -11.79
N GLY A 62 -2.92 -6.58 -11.45
CA GLY A 62 -1.69 -5.90 -11.05
C GLY A 62 -0.68 -6.82 -10.39
N LYS A 63 0.38 -6.21 -9.84
CA LYS A 63 1.48 -6.92 -9.18
C LYS A 63 1.84 -6.33 -7.83
N LEU A 64 2.36 -7.17 -6.96
CA LEU A 64 2.91 -6.76 -5.67
C LEU A 64 4.43 -6.59 -5.77
N ILE A 65 4.95 -5.49 -5.25
CA ILE A 65 6.40 -5.21 -5.18
C ILE A 65 6.83 -4.81 -3.78
#